data_AF-A0AA89AEN1-F1
#
_entry.id   AF-A0AA89AEN1-F1
#
_cell.length_a   1.000
_cell.length_b   1.000
_cell.length_c   1.000
_cell.angle_alpha   90.00
_cell.angle_beta   90.00
_cell.angle_gamma   90.00
#
_symmetry.space_group_name_H-M   'P 1'
#
loop_
_entity.id
_entity.type
_entity.pdbx_description
1 polymer ?
#
loop_
_entity_poly.entity_id
_entity_poly.type
_entity_poly.pdbx_seq_one_letter_code
_entity_poly.pdbx_strand_id
1 'polypeptide(L)'
;MVVVTLAVQLESQHLAQIAKGVQRLTGSKNVRIKKVIGPSLVAGFTIRYGNSGSKLIDMSVKKQLEEIAAQPDIGDVQLAV
;
A
#
# COMPACT_ATOMS: atom_id res chain seq x y z
N MET A 1 9.98 -3.13 13.67
CA MET A 1 8.72 -2.36 13.80
C MET A 1 8.16 -2.12 12.40
N VAL A 2 6.84 -2.10 12.25
CA VAL A 2 6.19 -1.89 10.95
C VAL A 2 5.42 -0.59 10.99
N VAL A 3 5.60 0.27 9.99
CA VAL A 3 4.89 1.54 9.85
C VAL A 3 3.96 1.42 8.67
N VAL A 4 2.67 1.65 8.91
CA VAL A 4 1.65 1.64 7.88
C VAL A 4 1.15 3.08 7.71
N THR A 5 1.36 3.63 6.52
CA THR A 5 0.86 4.97 6.15
C THR A 5 -0.42 4.81 5.35
N LEU A 6 -1.44 5.59 5.69
CA LEU A 6 -2.82 5.41 5.23
C LEU A 6 -3.37 6.72 4.69
N ALA A 7 -4.18 6.68 3.64
CA ALA A 7 -4.96 7.84 3.19
C ALA A 7 -6.05 8.25 4.20
N VAL A 8 -6.67 7.24 4.82
CA VAL A 8 -7.84 7.38 5.69
C VAL A 8 -7.73 6.45 6.89
N GLN A 9 -8.51 6.72 7.93
CA GLN A 9 -8.54 5.87 9.12
C GLN A 9 -9.12 4.49 8.79
N LEU A 10 -8.31 3.44 8.97
CA LEU A 10 -8.73 2.05 8.76
C LEU A 10 -9.37 1.45 10.01
N GLU A 11 -10.42 0.66 9.79
CA GLU A 11 -11.02 -0.20 10.81
C GLU A 11 -10.09 -1.33 11.26
N SER A 12 -10.33 -1.81 12.48
CA SER A 12 -9.53 -2.86 13.14
C SER A 12 -9.45 -4.16 12.35
N GLN A 13 -10.48 -4.50 11.57
CA GLN A 13 -10.51 -5.71 10.74
C GLN A 13 -9.42 -5.68 9.64
N HIS A 14 -9.23 -4.55 8.97
CA HIS A 14 -8.22 -4.40 7.92
C HIS A 14 -6.80 -4.45 8.49
N LEU A 15 -6.60 -3.95 9.70
CA LEU A 15 -5.30 -3.99 10.37
C LEU A 15 -4.88 -5.42 10.71
N ALA A 16 -5.82 -6.28 11.09
CA ALA A 16 -5.53 -7.69 11.35
C ALA A 16 -5.08 -8.42 10.06
N GLN A 17 -5.67 -8.08 8.92
CA GLN A 17 -5.25 -8.64 7.63
C GLN A 17 -3.85 -8.17 7.22
N ILE A 18 -3.57 -6.87 7.39
CA ILE A 18 -2.23 -6.32 7.16
C ILE A 18 -1.20 -6.98 8.08
N ALA A 19 -1.52 -7.16 9.36
CA ALA A 19 -0.65 -7.85 10.31
C ALA A 19 -0.32 -9.29 9.87
N LYS A 20 -1.33 -10.06 9.45
CA LYS A 20 -1.14 -11.43 8.92
C LYS A 20 -0.25 -11.44 7.67
N GLY A 21 -0.49 -10.50 6.75
CA GLY A 21 0.33 -10.37 5.54
C GLY A 21 1.79 -10.07 5.87
N VAL A 22 2.04 -9.11 6.76
CA VAL A 22 3.40 -8.73 7.15
C VAL A 22 4.08 -9.82 7.98
N GLN A 23 3.35 -10.55 8.84
CA GLN A 23 3.87 -11.73 9.54
C GLN A 23 4.37 -12.78 8.55
N ARG A 24 3.60 -13.08 7.49
CA ARG A 24 4.01 -14.02 6.43
C ARG A 24 5.24 -13.52 5.68
N LEU A 25 5.27 -12.25 5.29
CA LEU A 25 6.38 -11.66 4.52
C LEU A 25 7.68 -11.53 5.32
N THR A 26 7.58 -11.37 6.65
CA THR A 26 8.74 -11.19 7.53
C THR A 26 9.14 -12.45 8.29
N GLY A 27 8.32 -13.50 8.26
CA GLY A 27 8.47 -14.70 9.10
C GLY A 27 8.34 -14.42 10.61
N SER A 28 7.94 -13.21 11.01
CA SER A 28 7.88 -12.81 12.41
C SER A 28 6.60 -13.31 13.07
N LYS A 29 6.72 -13.96 14.25
CA LYS A 29 5.56 -14.42 15.05
C LYS A 29 4.71 -13.27 15.57
N ASN A 30 5.33 -12.14 15.90
CA ASN A 30 4.63 -10.98 16.43
C ASN A 30 5.10 -9.70 15.74
N VAL A 31 4.15 -8.87 15.32
CA VAL A 31 4.42 -7.67 14.52
C VAL A 31 3.75 -6.47 15.17
N ARG A 32 4.56 -5.47 15.52
CA ARG A 32 4.07 -4.19 16.05
C ARG A 32 3.85 -3.21 14.90
N ILE A 33 2.58 -2.87 14.67
CA ILE A 33 2.14 -1.93 13.64
C ILE A 33 1.97 -0.53 14.24
N LYS A 34 2.61 0.46 13.64
CA LYS A 34 2.38 1.89 13.88
C LYS A 34 1.57 2.45 12.71
N LYS A 35 0.42 3.05 12.99
CA LYS A 35 -0.44 3.70 11.99
C LYS A 35 -0.06 5.17 11.85
N VAL A 36 0.02 5.67 10.62
CA VAL A 36 0.24 7.08 10.29
C VAL A 36 -0.74 7.46 9.19
N ILE A 37 -1.40 8.61 9.31
CA ILE A 37 -2.26 9.15 8.25
C ILE A 37 -1.38 10.06 7.37
N GLY A 38 -1.29 9.74 6.09
CA GLY A 38 -0.56 10.50 5.08
C GLY A 38 -1.55 11.26 4.20
N PRO A 39 -1.69 12.59 4.34
CA PRO A 39 -2.65 13.37 3.56
C PRO A 39 -2.31 13.43 2.06
N SER A 40 -1.07 13.06 1.67
CA SER A 40 -0.64 12.96 0.28
C SER A 40 -1.04 11.66 -0.41
N LEU A 41 -1.63 10.71 0.32
CA LEU A 41 -2.10 9.44 -0.23
C LEU A 41 -3.56 9.61 -0.67
N VAL A 42 -3.84 9.51 -1.96
CA VAL A 42 -5.20 9.67 -2.50
C VAL A 42 -6.08 8.45 -2.19
N ALA A 43 -5.51 7.25 -2.23
CA ALA A 43 -6.16 6.01 -1.80
C ALA A 43 -5.12 4.90 -1.56
N GLY A 44 -5.46 3.93 -0.70
CA GLY A 44 -4.62 2.76 -0.37
C GLY A 44 -3.76 2.94 0.88
N PHE A 45 -2.69 2.15 0.97
CA PHE A 45 -1.75 2.17 2.09
C PHE A 45 -0.33 1.83 1.66
N THR A 46 0.65 2.34 2.40
CA THR A 46 2.06 1.95 2.26
C THR A 46 2.53 1.27 3.53
N ILE A 47 3.32 0.20 3.40
CA ILE A 47 3.87 -0.56 4.52
C ILE A 47 5.38 -0.44 4.45
N ARG A 48 5.99 0.14 5.48
CA ARG A 48 7.44 0.04 5.73
C ARG A 48 7.73 -0.98 6.81
N TYR A 49 8.60 -1.93 6.50
CA TYR A 49 9.00 -3.00 7.40
C TYR A 49 10.49 -3.37 7.18
N GLY A 50 11.00 -4.32 7.98
CA GLY A 50 12.42 -4.70 7.95
C GLY A 50 13.30 -3.85 8.86
N ASN A 51 14.60 -4.15 8.87
CA ASN A 51 15.57 -3.45 9.72
C ASN A 51 15.60 -1.96 9.33
N SER A 52 15.26 -1.09 10.28
CA SER A 52 15.12 0.36 10.06
C SER A 52 14.14 0.80 8.97
N GLY A 53 13.16 -0.02 8.58
CA GLY A 53 12.18 0.33 7.54
C GLY A 53 12.73 0.29 6.11
N SER A 54 13.77 -0.51 5.88
CA SER A 54 14.43 -0.71 4.59
C SER A 54 13.53 -1.29 3.50
N LYS A 55 12.46 -2.01 3.85
CA LYS A 55 11.52 -2.58 2.88
C LYS A 55 10.26 -1.74 2.83
N LEU A 56 9.83 -1.37 1.64
CA LEU A 56 8.64 -0.57 1.39
C LEU A 56 7.74 -1.30 0.40
N ILE A 57 6.50 -1.56 0.80
CA ILE A 57 5.42 -1.99 -0.08
C ILE A 57 4.49 -0.80 -0.25
N ASP A 58 4.36 -0.33 -1.49
CA ASP A 58 3.43 0.72 -1.84
C ASP A 58 2.27 0.10 -2.62
N MET A 59 1.10 0.10 -2.00
CA MET A 59 -0.17 -0.30 -2.62
C MET A 59 -1.13 0.89 -2.72
N SER A 60 -0.58 2.10 -2.82
CA SER A 60 -1.38 3.29 -3.08
C SER A 60 -1.88 3.29 -4.52
N VAL A 61 -3.12 3.73 -4.71
CA VAL A 61 -3.72 3.87 -6.05
C VAL A 61 -2.94 4.88 -6.90
N LYS A 62 -2.21 5.81 -6.26
CA LYS A 62 -1.27 6.70 -6.95
C LYS A 62 -0.23 5.92 -7.75
N LYS A 63 0.38 4.89 -7.16
CA LYS A 63 1.35 4.05 -7.86
C LYS A 63 0.69 3.24 -8.98
N GLN A 64 -0.52 2.74 -8.78
CA GLN A 64 -1.26 2.03 -9.84
C GLN A 64 -1.58 2.95 -11.01
N LEU A 65 -1.96 4.21 -10.76
CA LEU A 65 -2.18 5.23 -11.79
C LEU A 65 -0.87 5.58 -12.52
N GLU A 66 0.25 5.72 -11.80
CA GLU A 66 1.56 5.96 -12.39
C GLU A 66 2.04 4.78 -13.25
N GLU A 67 1.77 3.54 -12.82
CA GLU A 67 2.11 2.33 -13.57
C GLU A 67 1.25 2.18 -14.85
N ILE A 68 -0.04 2.54 -14.79
CA ILE A 68 -0.92 2.62 -15.96
C ILE A 68 -0.46 3.74 -16.92
N ALA A 69 -0.09 4.91 -16.39
CA ALA A 69 0.40 6.03 -17.21
C ALA A 69 1.77 5.74 -17.86
N ALA A 70 2.58 4.88 -17.24
CA ALA A 70 3.87 4.44 -17.77
C ALA A 70 3.76 3.31 -18.83
N GLN A 71 2.57 2.75 -19.04
CA GLN A 71 2.26 1.85 -20.16
C GLN A 71 1.43 2.62 -21.21
N PRO A 72 2.06 3.30 -22.18
CA PRO A 72 1.35 3.89 -23.29
C PRO A 72 1.01 2.82 -24.33
N ASP A 73 0.18 1.85 -23.96
CA ASP A 73 -0.58 1.03 -24.91
C ASP A 73 -2.07 1.37 -24.74
N ILE A 74 -2.40 2.64 -24.99
CA ILE A 74 -3.76 3.03 -25.35
C ILE A 74 -3.92 2.63 -26.83
N GLY A 75 -4.05 1.32 -27.05
CA GLY A 75 -4.50 0.78 -28.32
C GLY A 75 -6.00 1.07 -28.45
N ASP A 76 -6.32 2.08 -29.27
CA ASP A 76 -7.58 2.25 -29.97
C ASP A 76 -8.89 2.05 -29.17
N VAL A 77 -9.19 2.98 -28.25
CA VAL A 77 -10.59 3.21 -27.89
C VAL A 77 -11.20 4.11 -28.96
N GLN A 78 -11.67 3.51 -30.06
CA GLN A 78 -12.61 4.18 -30.96
C GLN A 78 -13.91 4.40 -30.18
N LEU A 79 -14.11 5.62 -29.68
CA LEU A 79 -15.44 6.11 -29.35
C LEU A 79 -16.18 6.29 -30.68
N ALA A 80 -16.94 5.29 -31.08
CA ALA A 80 -17.95 5.44 -32.11
C ALA A 80 -19.01 6.42 -31.57
N VAL A 81 -19.18 7.54 -32.30
CA VAL A 81 -20.27 8.50 -32.11
C VAL A 81 -21.52 8.02 -32.82
#